data_AF-A0A819TQM4-F1
#
_entry.id   AF-A0A819TQM4-F1
#
_cell.length_a   1.000
_cell.length_b   1.000
_cell.length_c   1.000
_cell.angle_alpha   90.00
_cell.angle_beta   90.00
_cell.angle_gamma   90.00
#
_symmetry.space_group_name_H-M   'P 1'
#
loop_
_entity.id
_entity.type
_entity.pdbx_description
1 polymer ?
#
loop_
_entity_poly.entity_id
_entity_poly.type
_entity_poly.pdbx_seq_one_letter_code
_entity_poly.pdbx_strand_id
1 'polypeptide(L)'
;MTRFAKHKKPKKKSIGEDATPWEKLKEPLTEEDKRKQEKRLEKKRKRELKKICFRCRTPGHSMNECTVEISDEQKKKGEIKTGICYKCGSTEHRLKQCTIKGDSFAYATCFICGKQGHWSRLCPDNPNGLYPNGGCCNECGSIQHFKRDCPTLLKKQGIDDQQLPCLTSTTNNIDDNVESIIEKPNKTKKSLKRLKLIIIKMKIAIEGCCHGELDRIYETINQIEIEQKIKIDLLLICGDFQAVRNEHDLQSMAVPPKYRSMQDFWRYYSREKLAPLLTIFIGGNHESSDFLIELPYGGWVAPNIYYMGYANVVNFNGLRIAGLSGIYKSQDYNSGHYELPPFDEKTIRSIYHIRSLDVFRIKQLQQGKIDIMISHDWPRGIVWYGDTQRLLQRKQYFHDDIYTNKLGSEPLEEVLLRIQPKYWFSAHLHVKFSALVEHTNGQLTRFLALDKCLPGRDFLQVLDIEPMNPSPSSMNRLLLDPEWLCILTKTDHLLHVQRTNTFLPSISQTSFTPNDDDYRKVKDDFSNTFEIPEMFEPTGPIHVPGSGNIPIDIEQLRKNNPQTELLCLMLGIRNPIDVILNRKLQPIQFDQTSSTDQTN
;
A
#
# COMPACT_ATOMS: atom_id res chain seq x y z
N MET A 1 -43.65 -44.37 -19.51
CA MET A 1 -43.77 -43.02 -20.12
C MET A 1 -42.93 -42.04 -19.30
N THR A 2 -41.72 -41.75 -19.79
CA THR A 2 -40.72 -40.87 -19.17
C THR A 2 -41.04 -39.40 -19.44
N ARG A 3 -41.28 -38.59 -18.40
CA ARG A 3 -41.39 -37.13 -18.52
C ARG A 3 -40.02 -36.48 -18.31
N PHE A 4 -39.48 -35.91 -19.38
CA PHE A 4 -38.27 -35.08 -19.39
C PHE A 4 -38.51 -33.75 -18.66
N ALA A 5 -37.78 -33.49 -17.57
CA ALA A 5 -37.70 -32.17 -16.95
C ALA A 5 -36.55 -31.39 -17.60
N LYS A 6 -36.89 -30.32 -18.36
CA LYS A 6 -35.93 -29.39 -18.97
C LYS A 6 -35.07 -28.72 -17.88
N HIS A 7 -33.78 -29.03 -17.83
CA HIS A 7 -32.80 -28.26 -17.05
C HIS A 7 -32.59 -26.88 -17.70
N LYS A 8 -33.04 -25.81 -17.03
CA LYS A 8 -32.61 -24.43 -17.35
C LYS A 8 -31.16 -24.26 -16.88
N LYS A 9 -30.27 -23.82 -17.77
CA LYS A 9 -28.90 -23.41 -17.40
C LYS A 9 -28.96 -22.26 -16.38
N PRO A 10 -28.17 -22.28 -15.29
CA PRO A 10 -28.10 -21.14 -14.38
C PRO A 10 -27.45 -19.95 -15.10
N LYS A 11 -28.03 -18.76 -14.93
CA LYS A 11 -27.40 -17.50 -15.35
C LYS A 11 -26.06 -17.35 -14.61
N LYS A 12 -24.99 -16.93 -15.31
CA LYS A 12 -23.74 -16.51 -14.65
C LYS A 12 -24.07 -15.34 -13.71
N LYS A 13 -23.90 -15.54 -12.41
CA LYS A 13 -23.99 -14.47 -11.41
C LYS A 13 -22.72 -13.61 -11.48
N SER A 14 -22.86 -12.31 -11.26
CA SER A 14 -21.77 -11.35 -11.14
C SER A 14 -20.94 -11.63 -9.88
N ILE A 15 -19.65 -11.29 -9.94
CA ILE A 15 -18.73 -11.32 -8.79
C ILE A 15 -19.22 -10.23 -7.81
N GLY A 16 -19.92 -10.64 -6.74
CA GLY A 16 -20.43 -9.72 -5.71
C GLY A 16 -21.65 -10.22 -4.93
N GLU A 17 -22.47 -11.10 -5.48
CA GLU A 17 -23.75 -11.52 -4.85
C GLU A 17 -23.60 -12.57 -3.71
N ASP A 18 -22.40 -13.11 -3.49
CA ASP A 18 -22.14 -14.11 -2.44
C ASP A 18 -21.52 -13.51 -1.16
N ALA A 19 -21.40 -12.18 -1.08
CA ALA A 19 -20.94 -11.52 0.14
C ALA A 19 -22.09 -11.48 1.16
N THR A 20 -21.88 -12.09 2.33
CA THR A 20 -22.79 -11.97 3.46
C THR A 20 -22.85 -10.49 3.86
N PRO A 21 -24.05 -9.84 3.88
CA PRO A 21 -24.18 -8.46 4.33
C PRO A 21 -23.55 -8.26 5.70
N TRP A 22 -22.80 -7.17 5.88
CA TRP A 22 -22.00 -6.91 7.08
C TRP A 22 -22.82 -6.95 8.38
N GLU A 23 -24.09 -6.56 8.31
CA GLU A 23 -25.06 -6.59 9.41
C GLU A 23 -25.30 -8.00 9.95
N LYS A 24 -25.22 -9.03 9.09
CA LYS A 24 -25.43 -10.44 9.48
C LYS A 24 -24.21 -11.10 10.11
N LEU A 25 -23.02 -10.46 10.03
CA LEU A 25 -21.77 -10.98 10.61
C LEU A 25 -21.53 -10.52 12.06
N LYS A 26 -22.33 -9.55 12.55
CA LYS A 26 -22.33 -9.14 13.97
C LYS A 26 -23.07 -10.11 14.88
N GLU A 27 -23.92 -10.95 14.33
CA GLU A 27 -24.70 -11.92 15.09
C GLU A 27 -23.83 -13.14 15.45
N PRO A 28 -23.90 -13.65 16.69
CA PRO A 28 -23.19 -14.87 17.06
C PRO A 28 -23.62 -16.03 16.16
N LEU A 29 -22.64 -16.82 15.67
CA LEU A 29 -22.88 -17.95 14.79
C LEU A 29 -23.95 -18.88 15.35
N THR A 30 -24.95 -19.19 14.51
CA THR A 30 -25.99 -20.16 14.88
C THR A 30 -25.39 -21.55 15.11
N GLU A 31 -26.03 -22.38 15.94
CA GLU A 31 -25.59 -23.77 16.16
C GLU A 31 -25.56 -24.59 14.86
N GLU A 32 -26.39 -24.24 13.88
CA GLU A 32 -26.36 -24.87 12.56
C GLU A 32 -25.11 -24.49 11.76
N ASP A 33 -24.67 -23.23 11.84
CA ASP A 33 -23.47 -22.75 11.17
C ASP A 33 -22.19 -23.31 11.80
N LYS A 34 -22.14 -23.39 13.13
CA LYS A 34 -21.05 -24.09 13.86
C LYS A 34 -20.92 -25.54 13.39
N ARG A 35 -22.04 -26.25 13.27
CA ARG A 35 -22.07 -27.64 12.79
C ARG A 35 -21.67 -27.78 11.32
N LYS A 36 -22.00 -26.80 10.45
CA LYS A 36 -21.52 -26.74 9.06
C LYS A 36 -20.01 -26.49 8.99
N GLN A 37 -19.49 -25.62 9.85
CA GLN A 37 -18.06 -25.30 9.93
C GLN A 37 -17.24 -26.51 10.38
N GLU A 38 -17.71 -27.23 11.40
CA GLU A 38 -17.07 -28.45 11.89
C GLU A 38 -16.99 -29.54 10.80
N LYS A 39 -18.10 -29.75 10.06
CA LYS A 39 -18.12 -30.66 8.90
C LYS A 39 -17.16 -30.24 7.79
N ARG A 40 -16.96 -28.94 7.57
CA ARG A 40 -15.99 -28.41 6.58
C ARG A 40 -14.55 -28.65 7.04
N LEU A 41 -14.24 -28.40 8.31
CA LEU A 41 -12.94 -28.70 8.90
C LEU A 41 -12.62 -30.19 8.80
N GLU A 42 -13.58 -31.06 9.09
CA GLU A 42 -13.38 -32.50 9.02
C GLU A 42 -13.12 -32.96 7.58
N LYS A 43 -13.83 -32.41 6.58
CA LYS A 43 -13.54 -32.67 5.16
C LYS A 43 -12.15 -32.21 4.75
N LYS A 44 -11.69 -31.05 5.26
CA LYS A 44 -10.32 -30.55 5.03
C LYS A 44 -9.29 -31.50 5.64
N ARG A 45 -9.47 -31.91 6.90
CA ARG A 45 -8.60 -32.89 7.58
C ARG A 45 -8.52 -34.22 6.82
N LYS A 46 -9.66 -34.73 6.33
CA LYS A 46 -9.71 -35.95 5.50
C LYS A 46 -8.99 -35.81 4.15
N ARG A 47 -8.90 -34.61 3.58
CA ARG A 47 -8.13 -34.35 2.34
C ARG A 47 -6.63 -34.28 2.62
N GLU A 48 -6.22 -33.63 3.71
CA GLU A 48 -4.81 -33.57 4.13
C GLU A 48 -4.27 -34.96 4.44
N LEU A 49 -5.03 -35.79 5.17
CA LEU A 49 -4.68 -37.18 5.47
C LEU A 49 -4.54 -38.08 4.23
N LYS A 50 -5.14 -37.69 3.09
CA LYS A 50 -5.08 -38.43 1.82
C LYS A 50 -3.98 -37.93 0.87
N LYS A 51 -3.28 -36.84 1.20
CA LYS A 51 -2.14 -36.38 0.37
C LYS A 51 -0.99 -37.38 0.51
N ILE A 52 -0.38 -37.72 -0.62
CA ILE A 52 0.78 -38.62 -0.68
C ILE A 52 2.03 -37.78 -0.87
N CYS A 53 3.04 -38.01 -0.03
CA CYS A 53 4.33 -37.36 -0.19
C CYS A 53 5.06 -37.88 -1.43
N PHE A 54 5.43 -37.00 -2.37
CA PHE A 54 6.14 -37.39 -3.58
C PHE A 54 7.61 -37.82 -3.34
N ARG A 55 8.12 -37.69 -2.10
CA ARG A 55 9.48 -38.11 -1.71
C ARG A 55 9.48 -39.52 -1.11
N CYS A 56 8.71 -39.76 -0.04
CA CYS A 56 8.70 -41.05 0.66
C CYS A 56 7.45 -41.91 0.38
N ARG A 57 6.49 -41.42 -0.43
CA ARG A 57 5.22 -42.08 -0.79
C ARG A 57 4.31 -42.45 0.38
N THR A 58 4.57 -41.98 1.59
CA THR A 58 3.65 -42.17 2.71
C THR A 58 2.58 -41.07 2.71
N PRO A 59 1.34 -41.40 3.13
CA PRO A 59 0.24 -40.43 3.19
C PRO A 59 0.39 -39.49 4.40
N GLY A 60 -0.29 -38.35 4.36
CA GLY A 60 -0.45 -37.43 5.49
C GLY A 60 0.48 -36.23 5.53
N HIS A 61 1.39 -36.07 4.56
CA HIS A 61 2.25 -34.88 4.44
C HIS A 61 2.66 -34.60 2.99
N SER A 62 3.11 -33.38 2.70
CA SER A 62 3.62 -32.98 1.38
C SER A 62 5.14 -33.17 1.26
N MET A 63 5.70 -33.07 0.03
CA MET A 63 7.15 -33.20 -0.20
C MET A 63 7.99 -32.22 0.66
N ASN A 64 7.45 -31.05 0.97
CA ASN A 64 8.15 -30.00 1.74
C ASN A 64 8.16 -30.28 3.26
N GLU A 65 7.26 -31.14 3.72
CA GLU A 65 7.10 -31.52 5.15
C GLU A 65 7.64 -32.93 5.40
N CYS A 66 8.37 -33.49 4.43
CA CYS A 66 8.90 -34.84 4.51
C CYS A 66 10.18 -34.88 5.34
N THR A 67 10.07 -35.45 6.54
CA THR A 67 11.17 -35.61 7.50
C THR A 67 11.97 -36.90 7.31
N VAL A 68 11.60 -37.73 6.31
CA VAL A 68 12.33 -38.96 6.00
C VAL A 68 13.66 -38.59 5.34
N GLU A 69 14.74 -38.79 6.08
CA GLU A 69 16.10 -38.76 5.53
C GLU A 69 16.39 -40.06 4.76
N ILE A 70 17.08 -39.94 3.64
CA ILE A 70 17.35 -41.07 2.72
C ILE A 70 18.35 -42.01 3.38
N SER A 71 18.03 -43.31 3.51
CA SER A 71 18.99 -44.31 3.98
C SER A 71 20.15 -44.47 2.99
N ASP A 72 21.36 -44.65 3.50
CA ASP A 72 22.58 -44.72 2.68
C ASP A 72 22.58 -45.86 1.64
N GLU A 73 21.70 -46.85 1.78
CA GLU A 73 21.48 -47.91 0.79
C GLU A 73 20.77 -47.41 -0.48
N GLN A 74 19.95 -46.35 -0.40
CA GLN A 74 19.28 -45.75 -1.57
C GLN A 74 20.20 -44.79 -2.35
N LYS A 75 21.31 -44.32 -1.77
CA LYS A 75 22.32 -43.48 -2.46
C LYS A 75 23.16 -44.26 -3.47
N LYS A 76 23.28 -45.59 -3.36
CA LYS A 76 24.19 -46.41 -4.18
C LYS A 76 23.68 -46.79 -5.58
N LYS A 77 22.39 -46.62 -5.88
CA LYS A 77 21.86 -46.70 -7.26
C LYS A 77 21.70 -45.28 -7.80
N GLY A 78 22.75 -44.76 -8.44
CA GLY A 78 22.86 -43.37 -8.89
C GLY A 78 21.86 -42.93 -9.97
N GLU A 79 20.56 -42.87 -9.66
CA GLU A 79 19.51 -42.62 -10.66
C GLU A 79 18.54 -41.47 -10.36
N ILE A 80 18.80 -40.59 -9.39
CA ILE A 80 17.96 -39.40 -9.21
C ILE A 80 18.81 -38.13 -9.09
N LYS A 81 19.08 -37.49 -10.23
CA LYS A 81 19.60 -36.11 -10.30
C LYS A 81 18.50 -35.13 -9.85
N THR A 82 18.25 -35.00 -8.55
CA THR A 82 17.38 -33.94 -8.03
C THR A 82 18.13 -32.62 -8.04
N GLY A 83 17.63 -31.62 -8.77
CA GLY A 83 18.18 -30.25 -8.74
C GLY A 83 18.62 -29.69 -10.08
N ILE A 84 18.58 -30.48 -11.16
CA ILE A 84 18.88 -29.99 -12.50
C ILE A 84 17.66 -29.36 -13.16
N CYS A 85 17.88 -28.30 -13.93
CA CYS A 85 16.92 -27.77 -14.88
C CYS A 85 16.71 -28.81 -15.99
N TYR A 86 15.51 -29.37 -16.09
CA TYR A 86 15.17 -30.41 -17.07
C TYR A 86 15.23 -29.95 -18.54
N LYS A 87 15.46 -28.66 -18.77
CA LYS A 87 15.57 -28.05 -20.10
C LYS A 87 17.01 -27.87 -20.58
N CYS A 88 17.91 -27.44 -19.68
CA CYS A 88 19.29 -27.12 -20.02
C CYS A 88 20.35 -27.94 -19.27
N GLY A 89 19.94 -28.75 -18.29
CA GLY A 89 20.83 -29.56 -17.47
C GLY A 89 21.56 -28.81 -16.34
N SER A 90 21.40 -27.48 -16.23
CA SER A 90 22.05 -26.67 -15.19
C SER A 90 21.53 -26.98 -13.78
N THR A 91 22.42 -27.01 -12.79
CA THR A 91 22.07 -27.11 -11.36
C THR A 91 21.81 -25.76 -10.69
N GLU A 92 22.05 -24.64 -11.37
CA GLU A 92 22.01 -23.30 -10.77
C GLU A 92 20.60 -22.68 -10.74
N HIS A 93 19.69 -23.16 -11.58
CA HIS A 93 18.34 -22.62 -11.67
C HIS A 93 17.29 -23.72 -11.89
N ARG A 94 16.03 -23.42 -11.54
CA ARG A 94 14.90 -24.30 -11.84
C ARG A 94 14.31 -23.97 -13.21
N LEU A 95 13.50 -24.90 -13.75
CA LEU A 95 12.87 -24.75 -15.07
C LEU A 95 12.19 -23.39 -15.33
N LYS A 96 11.57 -22.80 -14.30
CA LYS A 96 10.90 -21.49 -14.39
C LYS A 96 11.84 -20.30 -14.65
N GLN A 97 13.13 -20.47 -14.36
CA GLN A 97 14.17 -19.45 -14.47
C GLN A 97 15.14 -19.76 -15.62
N CYS A 98 14.81 -20.77 -16.45
CA CYS A 98 15.67 -21.17 -17.57
C CYS A 98 15.49 -20.21 -18.75
N THR A 99 16.58 -19.59 -19.18
CA THR A 99 16.63 -18.63 -20.28
C THR A 99 16.67 -19.29 -21.67
N ILE A 100 16.89 -20.62 -21.74
CA ILE A 100 16.91 -21.36 -23.01
C ILE A 100 15.49 -21.42 -23.60
N LYS A 101 15.34 -20.91 -24.83
CA LYS A 101 14.08 -20.96 -25.61
C LYS A 101 13.96 -22.30 -26.37
N GLY A 102 12.74 -22.82 -26.54
CA GLY A 102 12.43 -24.12 -27.17
C GLY A 102 11.72 -25.11 -26.24
N ASP A 103 11.03 -26.12 -26.76
CA ASP A 103 10.25 -27.10 -25.95
C ASP A 103 11.01 -28.42 -25.68
N SER A 104 12.33 -28.42 -25.87
CA SER A 104 13.16 -29.59 -25.64
C SER A 104 13.40 -29.81 -24.14
N PHE A 105 12.89 -30.92 -23.60
CA PHE A 105 13.16 -31.40 -22.25
C PHE A 105 14.20 -32.51 -22.27
N ALA A 106 15.32 -32.25 -22.95
CA ALA A 106 16.40 -33.22 -23.17
C ALA A 106 16.90 -33.90 -21.88
N TYR A 107 16.83 -33.19 -20.75
CA TYR A 107 17.34 -33.65 -19.46
C TYR A 107 16.24 -34.16 -18.52
N ALA A 108 14.97 -34.16 -18.93
CA ALA A 108 13.90 -34.82 -18.18
C ALA A 108 14.02 -36.34 -18.34
N THR A 109 14.05 -37.07 -17.23
CA THR A 109 13.97 -38.53 -17.23
C THR A 109 12.51 -38.95 -17.05
N CYS A 110 11.97 -39.72 -17.98
CA CYS A 110 10.59 -40.17 -17.93
C CYS A 110 10.41 -41.24 -16.84
N PHE A 111 9.52 -41.00 -15.89
CA PHE A 111 9.21 -41.94 -14.81
C PHE A 111 8.39 -43.17 -15.24
N ILE A 112 8.01 -43.26 -16.52
CA ILE A 112 7.21 -44.38 -17.06
C ILE A 112 8.12 -45.35 -17.83
N CYS A 113 8.89 -44.85 -18.81
CA CYS A 113 9.76 -45.70 -19.65
C CYS A 113 11.25 -45.62 -19.29
N GLY A 114 11.64 -44.76 -18.33
CA GLY A 114 13.04 -44.58 -17.91
C GLY A 114 13.92 -43.79 -18.88
N LYS A 115 13.45 -43.49 -20.09
CA LYS A 115 14.23 -42.77 -21.11
C LYS A 115 14.26 -41.26 -20.84
N GLN A 116 15.35 -40.60 -21.24
CA GLN A 116 15.48 -39.14 -21.18
C GLN A 116 14.89 -38.47 -22.42
N GLY A 117 14.46 -37.22 -22.30
CA GLY A 117 14.03 -36.37 -23.42
C GLY A 117 12.55 -35.99 -23.43
N HIS A 118 11.73 -36.49 -22.50
CA HIS A 118 10.30 -36.16 -22.41
C HIS A 118 9.76 -36.27 -20.98
N TRP A 119 8.60 -35.64 -20.72
CA TRP A 119 7.86 -35.81 -19.47
C TRP A 119 7.04 -37.09 -19.49
N SER A 120 6.83 -37.73 -18.34
CA SER A 120 5.94 -38.91 -18.20
C SER A 120 4.55 -38.71 -18.81
N ARG A 121 4.04 -37.47 -18.83
CA ARG A 121 2.76 -37.10 -19.43
C ARG A 121 2.75 -37.19 -20.97
N LEU A 122 3.90 -37.06 -21.61
CA LEU A 122 4.12 -37.11 -23.06
C LEU A 122 4.82 -38.42 -23.48
N CYS A 123 4.86 -39.41 -22.59
CA CYS A 123 5.49 -40.69 -22.87
C CYS A 123 4.64 -41.49 -23.87
N PRO A 124 5.20 -41.91 -25.02
CA PRO A 124 4.47 -42.71 -26.01
C PRO A 124 4.05 -44.07 -25.44
N ASP A 125 4.83 -44.59 -24.47
CA ASP A 125 4.58 -45.87 -23.80
C ASP A 125 3.69 -45.76 -22.55
N ASN A 126 2.91 -44.68 -22.37
CA ASN A 126 2.07 -44.49 -21.18
C ASN A 126 0.68 -45.15 -21.33
N PRO A 127 0.41 -46.29 -20.68
CA PRO A 127 -0.85 -47.02 -20.84
C PRO A 127 -2.07 -46.27 -20.26
N ASN A 128 -1.85 -45.32 -19.34
CA ASN A 128 -2.92 -44.57 -18.67
C ASN A 128 -3.08 -43.13 -19.20
N GLY A 129 -2.25 -42.72 -20.16
CA GLY A 129 -2.28 -41.38 -20.75
C GLY A 129 -2.28 -40.26 -19.69
N LEU A 130 -3.19 -39.29 -19.82
CA LEU A 130 -3.33 -38.16 -18.90
C LEU A 130 -3.90 -38.49 -17.52
N TYR A 131 -4.33 -39.73 -17.28
CA TYR A 131 -5.14 -40.13 -16.12
C TYR A 131 -4.32 -40.99 -15.14
N PRO A 132 -3.71 -40.42 -14.09
CA PRO A 132 -2.72 -41.13 -13.26
C PRO A 132 -3.26 -42.36 -12.51
N ASN A 133 -4.58 -42.41 -12.25
CA ASN A 133 -5.24 -43.50 -11.54
C ASN A 133 -6.02 -44.45 -12.49
N GLY A 134 -5.75 -44.38 -13.80
CA GLY A 134 -6.56 -45.04 -14.81
C GLY A 134 -7.87 -44.30 -15.09
N GLY A 135 -8.36 -44.41 -16.32
CA GLY A 135 -9.56 -43.73 -16.80
C GLY A 135 -9.39 -43.22 -18.23
N CYS A 136 -10.49 -42.77 -18.81
CA CYS A 136 -10.50 -42.19 -20.14
C CYS A 136 -11.51 -41.02 -20.20
N CYS A 137 -11.47 -40.26 -21.28
CA CYS A 137 -12.45 -39.23 -21.56
C CYS A 137 -13.85 -39.86 -21.67
N ASN A 138 -14.77 -39.48 -20.78
CA ASN A 138 -16.12 -40.05 -20.72
C ASN A 138 -17.01 -39.78 -21.95
N GLU A 139 -16.54 -39.01 -22.95
CA GLU A 139 -17.28 -38.71 -24.18
C GLU A 139 -16.80 -39.51 -25.39
N CYS A 140 -15.52 -39.88 -25.45
CA CYS A 140 -14.90 -40.53 -26.62
C CYS A 140 -13.98 -41.71 -26.28
N GLY A 141 -13.76 -42.00 -25.00
CA GLY A 141 -12.90 -43.11 -24.56
C GLY A 141 -11.39 -42.87 -24.71
N SER A 142 -10.94 -41.69 -25.17
CA SER A 142 -9.51 -41.41 -25.32
C SER A 142 -8.84 -41.12 -23.97
N ILE A 143 -7.60 -41.60 -23.80
CA ILE A 143 -6.75 -41.32 -22.63
C ILE A 143 -5.83 -40.10 -22.85
N GLN A 144 -5.86 -39.48 -24.03
CA GLN A 144 -4.90 -38.45 -24.46
C GLN A 144 -5.33 -37.00 -24.22
N HIS A 145 -6.60 -36.75 -23.83
CA HIS A 145 -7.10 -35.42 -23.50
C HIS A 145 -8.08 -35.46 -22.32
N PHE A 146 -8.30 -34.33 -21.64
CA PHE A 146 -9.37 -34.21 -20.66
C PHE A 146 -10.72 -33.94 -21.36
N LYS A 147 -11.84 -34.28 -20.72
CA LYS A 147 -13.20 -34.11 -21.30
C LYS A 147 -13.49 -32.72 -21.88
N ARG A 148 -12.94 -31.66 -21.29
CA ARG A 148 -13.09 -30.27 -21.77
C ARG A 148 -12.42 -30.01 -23.13
N ASP A 149 -11.40 -30.81 -23.46
CA ASP A 149 -10.57 -30.71 -24.66
C ASP A 149 -10.92 -31.85 -25.64
N CYS A 150 -12.09 -32.49 -25.47
CA CYS A 150 -12.51 -33.64 -26.26
C CYS A 150 -13.04 -33.20 -27.64
N PRO A 151 -12.43 -33.64 -28.76
CA PRO A 151 -12.87 -33.26 -30.11
C PRO A 151 -14.34 -33.61 -30.37
N THR A 152 -14.80 -34.75 -29.87
CA THR A 152 -16.20 -35.19 -30.00
C THR A 152 -17.17 -34.28 -29.23
N LEU A 153 -16.75 -33.76 -28.08
CA LEU A 153 -17.53 -32.81 -27.28
C LEU A 153 -17.54 -31.42 -27.92
N LEU A 154 -16.43 -30.99 -28.50
CA LEU A 154 -16.29 -29.71 -29.19
C LEU A 154 -17.10 -29.68 -30.50
N LYS A 155 -17.08 -30.76 -31.29
CA LYS A 155 -17.97 -30.93 -32.46
C LYS A 155 -19.45 -30.88 -32.09
N LYS A 156 -19.85 -31.54 -30.99
CA LYS A 156 -21.23 -31.46 -30.47
C LYS A 156 -21.63 -30.05 -30.02
N GLN A 157 -20.67 -29.17 -29.76
CA GLN A 157 -20.89 -27.76 -29.38
C GLN A 157 -20.81 -26.80 -30.57
N GLY A 158 -20.68 -27.30 -31.80
CA GLY A 158 -20.66 -26.48 -33.01
C GLY A 158 -19.33 -25.75 -33.26
N ILE A 159 -18.23 -26.27 -32.69
CA ILE A 159 -16.87 -25.76 -32.89
C ILE A 159 -16.21 -26.64 -33.96
N ASP A 160 -15.90 -26.06 -35.13
CA ASP A 160 -15.28 -26.77 -36.27
C ASP A 160 -13.78 -27.03 -36.05
N ASP A 161 -13.30 -28.13 -36.63
CA ASP A 161 -12.05 -28.85 -36.33
C ASP A 161 -10.76 -28.18 -36.85
N GLN A 162 -10.80 -26.90 -37.25
CA GLN A 162 -9.64 -26.20 -37.83
C GLN A 162 -8.89 -25.25 -36.89
N GLN A 163 -9.27 -25.17 -35.60
CA GLN A 163 -8.55 -24.38 -34.58
C GLN A 163 -8.40 -25.11 -33.24
N LEU A 164 -7.92 -26.35 -33.26
CA LEU A 164 -7.45 -27.02 -32.05
C LEU A 164 -5.96 -27.31 -32.20
N PRO A 165 -5.09 -26.78 -31.31
CA PRO A 165 -3.70 -27.17 -31.30
C PRO A 165 -3.63 -28.65 -30.92
N CYS A 166 -3.35 -29.49 -31.91
CA CYS A 166 -2.61 -30.71 -31.63
C CYS A 166 -1.34 -30.26 -30.91
N LEU A 167 -1.01 -30.86 -29.77
CA LEU A 167 0.29 -30.67 -29.11
C LEU A 167 1.38 -31.32 -29.97
N THR A 168 1.60 -30.76 -31.15
CA THR A 168 2.83 -30.87 -31.91
C THR A 168 3.64 -29.63 -31.60
N SER A 169 4.88 -29.85 -31.19
CA SER A 169 5.91 -28.88 -30.85
C SER A 169 5.94 -27.68 -31.79
N THR A 170 5.38 -26.54 -31.39
CA THR A 170 5.87 -25.17 -31.63
C THR A 170 4.84 -24.11 -31.23
N THR A 171 5.35 -23.00 -30.70
CA THR A 171 4.69 -21.69 -30.44
C THR A 171 3.84 -21.54 -29.16
N ASN A 172 4.43 -20.85 -28.18
CA ASN A 172 3.71 -20.02 -27.21
C ASN A 172 4.50 -18.71 -27.05
N ASN A 173 4.10 -17.69 -27.80
CA ASN A 173 4.25 -16.27 -27.50
C ASN A 173 3.36 -15.48 -28.47
N ILE A 174 2.99 -14.27 -28.06
CA ILE A 174 2.07 -13.26 -28.66
C ILE A 174 0.76 -13.26 -27.86
N ASP A 175 0.63 -12.39 -26.84
CA ASP A 175 0.32 -10.95 -26.87
C ASP A 175 -1.09 -10.67 -27.38
N ASP A 176 -2.01 -10.44 -26.43
CA ASP A 176 -3.37 -9.98 -26.69
C ASP A 176 -3.42 -8.46 -26.66
N ASN A 177 -3.40 -7.85 -27.85
CA ASN A 177 -3.80 -6.45 -28.05
C ASN A 177 -4.27 -6.25 -29.50
N VAL A 178 -5.51 -6.61 -29.84
CA VAL A 178 -6.25 -6.03 -30.98
C VAL A 178 -7.75 -5.99 -30.66
N GLU A 179 -8.21 -4.81 -30.30
CA GLU A 179 -9.61 -4.41 -30.29
C GLU A 179 -9.85 -3.60 -31.58
N SER A 180 -10.58 -4.13 -32.55
CA SER A 180 -11.27 -3.30 -33.56
C SER A 180 -12.31 -4.08 -34.39
N ILE A 181 -13.33 -3.32 -34.79
CA ILE A 181 -14.36 -3.58 -35.81
C ILE A 181 -15.64 -4.24 -35.28
N ILE A 182 -16.62 -3.40 -34.92
CA ILE A 182 -18.00 -3.43 -35.46
C ILE A 182 -18.49 -1.97 -35.52
N GLU A 183 -18.65 -1.43 -36.72
CA GLU A 183 -19.40 -0.20 -37.00
C GLU A 183 -20.90 -0.49 -37.07
N LYS A 184 -21.74 0.39 -36.50
CA LYS A 184 -23.16 0.61 -36.87
C LYS A 184 -23.59 2.07 -36.56
N PRO A 185 -24.63 2.60 -37.22
CA PRO A 185 -24.49 3.79 -38.07
C PRO A 185 -25.00 5.12 -37.50
N ASN A 186 -24.56 6.18 -38.20
CA ASN A 186 -24.81 7.61 -38.04
C ASN A 186 -26.26 8.05 -37.79
N LYS A 187 -26.44 8.95 -36.81
CA LYS A 187 -27.46 10.02 -36.86
C LYS A 187 -26.86 11.38 -36.46
N THR A 188 -26.70 12.20 -37.50
CA THR A 188 -26.82 13.68 -37.56
C THR A 188 -26.23 14.55 -36.44
N LYS A 189 -25.14 15.23 -36.80
CA LYS A 189 -24.51 16.35 -36.09
C LYS A 189 -25.40 17.60 -36.10
N LYS A 190 -25.68 18.16 -34.92
CA LYS A 190 -25.76 19.62 -34.72
C LYS A 190 -24.67 19.99 -33.73
N SER A 191 -23.74 20.82 -34.21
CA SER A 191 -22.55 21.26 -33.49
C SER A 191 -22.90 22.23 -32.36
N LEU A 192 -22.70 21.80 -31.13
CA LEU A 192 -22.31 22.69 -30.04
C LEU A 192 -20.84 22.41 -29.78
N LYS A 193 -19.98 23.39 -30.07
CA LYS A 193 -18.57 23.41 -29.65
C LYS A 193 -18.56 23.43 -28.12
N ARG A 194 -18.65 22.26 -27.51
CA ARG A 194 -18.33 22.05 -26.10
C ARG A 194 -16.81 22.23 -26.01
N LEU A 195 -16.38 23.35 -25.45
CA LEU A 195 -15.02 23.50 -24.94
C LEU A 195 -14.72 22.24 -24.11
N LYS A 196 -13.91 21.33 -24.67
CA LYS A 196 -13.33 20.24 -23.89
C LYS A 196 -12.44 20.94 -22.88
N LEU A 197 -12.93 21.10 -21.65
CA LEU A 197 -12.05 21.20 -20.51
C LEU A 197 -11.09 20.01 -20.66
N ILE A 198 -9.81 20.28 -20.90
CA ILE A 198 -8.79 19.24 -20.87
C ILE A 198 -8.83 18.74 -19.44
N ILE A 199 -9.36 17.53 -19.22
CA ILE A 199 -9.32 16.89 -17.90
C ILE A 199 -7.84 16.57 -17.68
N ILE A 200 -7.17 17.39 -16.86
CA ILE A 200 -5.77 17.17 -16.50
C ILE A 200 -5.76 16.00 -15.52
N LYS A 201 -5.45 14.81 -16.03
CA LYS A 201 -5.10 13.64 -15.21
C LYS A 201 -3.68 13.83 -14.71
N MET A 202 -3.49 13.73 -13.40
CA MET A 202 -2.16 13.75 -12.79
C MET A 202 -1.62 12.34 -12.63
N LYS A 203 -0.34 12.16 -12.92
CA LYS A 203 0.37 10.90 -12.73
C LYS A 203 1.05 10.91 -11.38
N ILE A 204 0.49 10.16 -10.44
CA ILE A 204 0.96 10.15 -9.05
C ILE A 204 1.58 8.78 -8.76
N ALA A 205 2.85 8.79 -8.35
CA ALA A 205 3.50 7.61 -7.79
C ALA A 205 3.10 7.46 -6.32
N ILE A 206 2.59 6.28 -5.97
CA ILE A 206 2.27 5.90 -4.59
C ILE A 206 3.31 4.88 -4.15
N GLU A 207 3.92 5.11 -3.00
CA GLU A 207 4.92 4.24 -2.37
C GLU A 207 4.44 3.79 -0.98
N GLY A 208 4.73 2.53 -0.63
CA GLY A 208 4.37 1.94 0.65
C GLY A 208 5.24 2.42 1.82
N CYS A 209 6.20 1.58 2.23
CA CYS A 209 7.16 1.90 3.29
C CYS A 209 8.55 2.16 2.70
N CYS A 210 9.07 3.36 2.93
CA CYS A 210 10.34 3.79 2.35
C CYS A 210 11.56 3.15 3.02
N HIS A 211 11.61 3.10 4.36
CA HIS A 211 12.76 2.67 5.17
C HIS A 211 14.10 3.31 4.76
N GLY A 212 14.04 4.59 4.36
CA GLY A 212 15.19 5.39 3.97
C GLY A 212 15.77 5.10 2.58
N GLU A 213 15.17 4.20 1.78
CA GLU A 213 15.63 3.81 0.43
C GLU A 213 15.20 4.83 -0.65
N LEU A 214 15.38 6.13 -0.38
CA LEU A 214 14.93 7.21 -1.26
C LEU A 214 15.60 7.16 -2.63
N ASP A 215 16.89 6.85 -2.68
CA ASP A 215 17.62 6.76 -3.95
C ASP A 215 16.99 5.69 -4.86
N ARG A 216 16.66 4.53 -4.30
CA ARG A 216 16.04 3.42 -5.04
C ARG A 216 14.64 3.75 -5.53
N ILE A 217 13.86 4.46 -4.73
CA ILE A 217 12.52 4.90 -5.11
C ILE A 217 12.61 5.88 -6.28
N TYR A 218 13.48 6.89 -6.21
CA TYR A 218 13.66 7.86 -7.29
C TYR A 218 14.24 7.24 -8.57
N GLU A 219 15.22 6.33 -8.45
CA GLU A 219 15.73 5.54 -9.58
C GLU A 219 14.61 4.74 -10.26
N THR A 220 13.74 4.10 -9.48
CA THR A 220 12.60 3.32 -9.99
C THR A 220 11.60 4.20 -10.72
N ILE A 221 11.27 5.38 -10.16
CA ILE A 221 10.39 6.37 -10.79
C ILE A 221 10.98 6.83 -12.12
N ASN A 222 12.27 7.21 -12.14
CA ASN A 222 12.96 7.62 -13.36
C ASN A 222 12.94 6.52 -14.44
N GLN A 223 13.15 5.26 -14.05
CA GLN A 223 13.08 4.13 -14.97
C GLN A 223 11.67 3.99 -15.56
N ILE A 224 10.62 4.14 -14.75
CA ILE A 224 9.22 4.10 -15.21
C ILE A 224 8.93 5.25 -16.18
N GLU A 225 9.39 6.47 -15.89
CA GLU A 225 9.23 7.64 -16.78
C GLU A 225 9.86 7.39 -18.15
N ILE A 226 11.09 6.85 -18.18
CA ILE A 226 11.82 6.53 -19.42
C ILE A 226 11.11 5.42 -20.21
N GLU A 227 10.80 4.31 -19.56
CA GLU A 227 10.22 3.12 -20.21
C GLU A 227 8.82 3.40 -20.78
N GLN A 228 7.98 4.08 -19.99
CA GLN A 228 6.59 4.33 -20.35
C GLN A 228 6.42 5.66 -21.10
N LYS A 229 7.48 6.47 -21.22
CA LYS A 229 7.45 7.82 -21.83
C LYS A 229 6.39 8.71 -21.19
N ILE A 230 6.35 8.71 -19.87
CA ILE A 230 5.46 9.52 -19.05
C ILE A 230 6.27 10.46 -18.15
N LYS A 231 5.62 11.52 -17.65
CA LYS A 231 6.14 12.32 -16.54
C LYS A 231 5.26 12.07 -15.33
N ILE A 232 5.87 11.75 -14.19
CA ILE A 232 5.22 11.61 -12.89
C ILE A 232 5.27 12.98 -12.21
N ASP A 233 4.10 13.44 -11.77
CA ASP A 233 3.90 14.79 -11.25
C ASP A 233 4.18 14.90 -9.74
N LEU A 234 3.94 13.81 -9.00
CA LEU A 234 4.00 13.78 -7.54
C LEU A 234 4.35 12.38 -7.03
N LEU A 235 5.14 12.31 -5.97
CA LEU A 235 5.36 11.10 -5.17
C LEU A 235 4.67 11.23 -3.81
N LEU A 236 3.87 10.22 -3.45
CA LEU A 236 3.26 10.06 -2.13
C LEU A 236 3.87 8.85 -1.42
N ILE A 237 4.46 9.04 -0.24
CA ILE A 237 5.03 7.98 0.59
C ILE A 237 4.14 7.76 1.82
N CYS A 238 3.65 6.52 1.99
CA CYS A 238 2.70 6.17 3.04
C CYS A 238 3.34 5.90 4.41
N GLY A 239 4.64 6.16 4.58
CA GLY A 239 5.31 6.25 5.88
C GLY A 239 6.54 5.37 6.01
N ASP A 240 7.01 5.22 7.25
CA ASP A 240 8.34 4.70 7.56
C ASP A 240 9.40 5.38 6.69
N PHE A 241 9.33 6.70 6.59
CA PHE A 241 10.16 7.52 5.70
C PHE A 241 11.62 7.51 6.15
N GLN A 242 11.86 7.53 7.47
CA GLN A 242 13.18 7.51 8.09
C GLN A 242 14.00 8.77 7.75
N ALA A 243 13.47 9.94 8.13
CA ALA A 243 14.10 11.26 7.92
C ALA A 243 15.34 11.49 8.84
N VAL A 244 16.34 10.62 8.79
CA VAL A 244 17.53 10.67 9.66
C VAL A 244 18.54 11.69 9.12
N ARG A 245 18.83 12.76 9.88
CA ARG A 245 19.75 13.83 9.50
C ARG A 245 21.21 13.50 9.82
N ASN A 246 21.44 12.80 10.92
CA ASN A 246 22.75 12.48 11.51
C ASN A 246 22.69 11.23 12.41
N GLU A 247 23.83 10.80 12.98
CA GLU A 247 23.89 9.59 13.81
C GLU A 247 23.11 9.71 15.14
N HIS A 248 22.90 10.93 15.64
CA HIS A 248 22.11 11.15 16.85
C HIS A 248 20.64 10.82 16.61
N ASP A 249 20.09 11.25 15.47
CA ASP A 249 18.71 10.96 15.07
C ASP A 249 18.40 9.44 15.07
N LEU A 250 19.39 8.57 14.80
CA LEU A 250 19.23 7.12 14.89
C LEU A 250 18.82 6.65 16.28
N GLN A 251 19.22 7.38 17.33
CA GLN A 251 18.87 7.06 18.71
C GLN A 251 17.38 7.28 19.01
N SER A 252 16.75 8.20 18.27
CA SER A 252 15.32 8.51 18.33
C SER A 252 14.43 7.52 17.57
N MET A 253 15.03 6.59 16.83
CA MET A 253 14.28 5.56 16.11
C MET A 253 13.90 4.39 17.01
N ALA A 254 12.63 4.01 17.00
CA ALA A 254 12.11 2.79 17.62
C ALA A 254 12.48 1.50 16.83
N VAL A 255 13.74 1.40 16.42
CA VAL A 255 14.34 0.27 15.72
C VAL A 255 15.44 -0.32 16.60
N PRO A 256 15.57 -1.65 16.73
CA PRO A 256 16.67 -2.25 17.47
C PRO A 256 18.04 -1.76 16.97
N PRO A 257 19.02 -1.45 17.85
CA PRO A 257 20.27 -0.79 17.47
C PRO A 257 21.01 -1.42 16.28
N LYS A 258 21.03 -2.76 16.21
CA LYS A 258 21.68 -3.53 15.12
C LYS A 258 21.06 -3.34 13.72
N TYR A 259 19.87 -2.75 13.63
CA TYR A 259 19.16 -2.52 12.36
C TYR A 259 19.05 -1.03 12.01
N ARG A 260 19.64 -0.15 12.82
CA ARG A 260 19.66 1.29 12.55
C ARG A 260 20.71 1.59 11.47
N SER A 261 20.35 2.41 10.49
CA SER A 261 21.21 2.83 9.38
C SER A 261 20.88 4.26 8.98
N MET A 262 21.89 5.04 8.60
CA MET A 262 21.72 6.41 8.10
C MET A 262 20.89 6.48 6.80
N GLN A 263 20.96 5.41 5.99
CA GLN A 263 20.33 5.34 4.66
C GLN A 263 20.63 6.59 3.80
N ASP A 264 19.63 7.11 3.06
CA ASP A 264 19.85 8.10 2.02
C ASP A 264 19.48 9.54 2.43
N PHE A 265 18.52 9.71 3.35
CA PHE A 265 17.86 11.01 3.59
C PHE A 265 18.83 12.14 3.97
N TRP A 266 19.87 11.87 4.76
CA TRP A 266 20.84 12.89 5.19
C TRP A 266 21.52 13.63 4.02
N ARG A 267 21.62 13.01 2.84
CA ARG A 267 22.16 13.64 1.62
C ARG A 267 21.18 14.65 1.00
N TYR A 268 19.87 14.40 1.15
CA TYR A 268 18.83 15.34 0.73
C TYR A 268 18.72 16.50 1.74
N TYR A 269 18.81 16.19 3.03
CA TYR A 269 18.84 17.18 4.11
C TYR A 269 20.02 18.16 3.97
N SER A 270 21.22 17.65 3.69
CA SER A 270 22.44 18.43 3.49
C SER A 270 22.52 19.14 2.12
N ARG A 271 21.56 18.87 1.23
CA ARG A 271 21.55 19.34 -0.17
C ARG A 271 22.70 18.79 -1.03
N GLU A 272 23.37 17.72 -0.60
CA GLU A 272 24.25 16.92 -1.46
C GLU A 272 23.45 16.34 -2.65
N LYS A 273 22.19 15.97 -2.40
CA LYS A 273 21.21 15.54 -3.41
C LYS A 273 19.96 16.42 -3.35
N LEU A 274 19.30 16.55 -4.50
CA LEU A 274 18.00 17.20 -4.63
C LEU A 274 16.95 16.17 -5.06
N ALA A 275 15.78 16.19 -4.43
CA ALA A 275 14.68 15.32 -4.82
C ALA A 275 14.16 15.70 -6.22
N PRO A 276 14.11 14.75 -7.19
CA PRO A 276 13.85 15.05 -8.60
C PRO A 276 12.37 15.35 -8.90
N LEU A 277 11.47 15.09 -7.96
CA LEU A 277 10.05 15.41 -8.03
C LEU A 277 9.50 15.69 -6.62
N LEU A 278 8.43 16.47 -6.56
CA LEU A 278 7.78 16.79 -5.29
C LEU A 278 7.37 15.51 -4.58
N THR A 279 7.83 15.37 -3.35
CA THR A 279 7.62 14.19 -2.52
C THR A 279 6.88 14.59 -1.25
N ILE A 280 5.68 14.05 -1.05
CA ILE A 280 4.90 14.25 0.18
C ILE A 280 4.88 12.94 0.95
N PHE A 281 5.11 13.00 2.25
CA PHE A 281 5.05 11.82 3.11
C PHE A 281 4.37 12.09 4.44
N ILE A 282 3.86 11.00 5.03
CA ILE A 282 3.39 10.93 6.42
C ILE A 282 4.38 10.09 7.24
N GLY A 283 4.35 10.19 8.56
CA GLY A 283 5.18 9.36 9.43
C GLY A 283 4.61 7.94 9.59
N GLY A 284 5.48 6.95 9.73
CA GLY A 284 5.15 5.58 10.17
C GLY A 284 5.60 5.33 11.62
N ASN A 285 6.10 4.13 11.90
CA ASN A 285 6.64 3.74 13.21
C ASN A 285 8.17 3.62 13.24
N HIS A 286 8.86 3.69 12.09
CA HIS A 286 10.31 3.73 11.98
C HIS A 286 10.76 5.10 11.47
N GLU A 287 10.72 6.09 12.35
CA GLU A 287 11.02 7.48 12.02
C GLU A 287 12.16 8.06 12.86
N SER A 288 12.79 9.11 12.33
CA SER A 288 13.57 10.05 13.14
C SER A 288 12.59 10.94 13.91
N SER A 289 12.09 10.43 15.05
CA SER A 289 11.05 11.12 15.82
C SER A 289 11.54 12.45 16.40
N ASP A 290 12.84 12.58 16.68
CA ASP A 290 13.43 13.85 17.14
C ASP A 290 13.33 14.95 16.09
N PHE A 291 13.40 14.62 14.80
CA PHE A 291 13.25 15.61 13.75
C PHE A 291 11.77 15.88 13.43
N LEU A 292 10.96 14.83 13.30
CA LEU A 292 9.56 14.99 12.90
C LEU A 292 8.70 15.69 13.97
N ILE A 293 9.06 15.61 15.24
CA ILE A 293 8.36 16.33 16.33
C ILE A 293 8.43 17.85 16.17
N GLU A 294 9.45 18.38 15.47
CA GLU A 294 9.61 19.82 15.24
C GLU A 294 8.55 20.38 14.27
N LEU A 295 7.88 19.51 13.50
CA LEU A 295 6.95 19.84 12.42
C LEU A 295 5.56 19.22 12.65
N PRO A 296 4.87 19.50 13.78
CA PRO A 296 3.59 18.86 14.11
C PRO A 296 2.48 19.21 13.10
N TYR A 297 2.57 20.36 12.45
CA TYR A 297 1.63 20.84 11.41
C TYR A 297 2.14 20.64 9.98
N GLY A 298 3.26 19.93 9.81
CA GLY A 298 3.92 19.70 8.53
C GLY A 298 4.89 20.80 8.13
N GLY A 299 5.73 20.50 7.14
CA GLY A 299 6.77 21.40 6.64
C GLY A 299 7.78 20.71 5.74
N TRP A 300 8.64 21.51 5.11
CA TRP A 300 9.75 21.03 4.30
C TRP A 300 10.83 20.42 5.20
N VAL A 301 11.15 19.14 4.97
CA VAL A 301 12.25 18.44 5.66
C VAL A 301 13.55 18.45 4.85
N ALA A 302 13.42 18.72 3.56
CA ALA A 302 14.49 18.97 2.59
C ALA A 302 13.86 19.69 1.38
N PRO A 303 14.64 20.27 0.45
CA PRO A 303 14.07 20.86 -0.75
C PRO A 303 13.26 19.82 -1.53
N ASN A 304 12.02 20.17 -1.87
CA ASN A 304 11.08 19.32 -2.62
C ASN A 304 10.60 18.04 -1.89
N ILE A 305 10.84 17.94 -0.57
CA ILE A 305 10.34 16.86 0.30
C ILE A 305 9.55 17.46 1.47
N TYR A 306 8.24 17.20 1.51
CA TYR A 306 7.30 17.77 2.45
C TYR A 306 6.72 16.71 3.39
N TYR A 307 6.88 16.92 4.69
CA TYR A 307 6.24 16.12 5.74
C TYR A 307 4.86 16.68 6.05
N MET A 308 3.84 15.81 6.16
CA MET A 308 2.48 16.24 6.49
C MET A 308 2.26 16.56 7.98
N GLY A 309 3.21 16.32 8.89
CA GLY A 309 2.94 16.50 10.32
C GLY A 309 2.10 15.36 10.90
N TYR A 310 1.52 15.55 12.09
CA TYR A 310 0.69 14.53 12.73
C TYR A 310 -0.59 14.25 11.95
N ALA A 311 -1.24 15.31 11.48
CA ALA A 311 -2.33 15.27 10.52
C ALA A 311 -2.37 16.59 9.74
N ASN A 312 -2.71 16.54 8.45
CA ASN A 312 -2.78 17.74 7.60
C ASN A 312 -3.62 17.51 6.35
N VAL A 313 -4.03 18.61 5.71
CA VAL A 313 -4.57 18.61 4.35
C VAL A 313 -3.82 19.66 3.54
N VAL A 314 -3.32 19.25 2.38
CA VAL A 314 -2.63 20.12 1.42
C VAL A 314 -3.29 20.04 0.06
N ASN A 315 -3.09 21.06 -0.76
CA ASN A 315 -3.59 21.11 -2.13
C ASN A 315 -2.42 21.10 -3.12
N PHE A 316 -2.47 20.20 -4.09
CA PHE A 316 -1.52 20.16 -5.20
C PHE A 316 -2.28 20.11 -6.53
N ASN A 317 -2.20 21.20 -7.32
CA ASN A 317 -2.89 21.31 -8.61
C ASN A 317 -4.40 20.96 -8.57
N GLY A 318 -5.08 21.27 -7.47
CA GLY A 318 -6.51 20.99 -7.27
C GLY A 318 -6.81 19.65 -6.60
N LEU A 319 -5.81 18.79 -6.39
CA LEU A 319 -5.95 17.58 -5.57
C LEU A 319 -5.89 17.96 -4.10
N ARG A 320 -6.96 17.63 -3.36
CA ARG A 320 -6.94 17.73 -1.89
C ARG A 320 -6.44 16.43 -1.28
N ILE A 321 -5.27 16.51 -0.63
CA ILE A 321 -4.55 15.36 -0.08
C ILE A 321 -4.56 15.51 1.44
N ALA A 322 -5.28 14.63 2.11
CA ALA A 322 -5.28 14.50 3.56
C ALA A 322 -4.30 13.41 4.00
N GLY A 323 -3.64 13.60 5.13
CA GLY A 323 -2.68 12.66 5.68
C GLY A 323 -2.81 12.57 7.19
N LEU A 324 -2.61 11.36 7.72
CA LEU A 324 -2.55 11.10 9.15
C LEU A 324 -1.38 10.16 9.44
N SER A 325 -0.41 10.66 10.20
CA SER A 325 0.84 9.98 10.51
C SER A 325 0.69 9.02 11.69
N GLY A 326 1.51 7.96 11.68
CA GLY A 326 1.67 7.05 12.81
C GLY A 326 0.84 5.77 12.74
N ILE A 327 0.90 5.01 13.83
CA ILE A 327 0.15 3.75 14.01
C ILE A 327 -0.79 3.81 15.20
N TYR A 328 -1.82 2.97 15.21
CA TYR A 328 -2.80 2.99 16.29
C TYR A 328 -2.39 2.13 17.49
N LYS A 329 -2.42 2.72 18.69
CA LYS A 329 -2.41 2.01 19.98
C LYS A 329 -3.44 2.61 20.93
N SER A 330 -4.37 1.78 21.37
CA SER A 330 -5.51 2.20 22.21
C SER A 330 -5.09 2.89 23.51
N GLN A 331 -3.99 2.45 24.13
CA GLN A 331 -3.50 2.98 25.41
C GLN A 331 -3.01 4.44 25.34
N ASP A 332 -2.54 4.88 24.16
CA ASP A 332 -2.00 6.24 23.96
C ASP A 332 -2.99 7.14 23.22
N TYR A 333 -4.01 6.55 22.57
CA TYR A 333 -4.93 7.24 21.68
C TYR A 333 -5.61 8.45 22.31
N ASN A 334 -6.08 8.34 23.56
CA ASN A 334 -6.77 9.43 24.24
C ASN A 334 -5.84 10.37 25.00
N SER A 335 -4.52 10.17 24.97
CA SER A 335 -3.56 11.10 25.58
C SER A 335 -3.24 12.27 24.66
N GLY A 336 -2.55 13.29 25.19
CA GLY A 336 -1.91 14.32 24.38
C GLY A 336 -0.62 13.81 23.72
N HIS A 337 -0.03 14.65 22.88
CA HIS A 337 1.39 14.51 22.53
C HIS A 337 2.20 15.17 23.67
N TYR A 338 2.91 14.37 24.46
CA TYR A 338 3.62 14.81 25.67
C TYR A 338 5.12 14.48 25.63
N GLU A 339 5.53 13.74 24.62
CA GLU A 339 6.87 13.23 24.43
C GLU A 339 7.83 14.38 24.07
N LEU A 340 9.05 14.30 24.60
CA LEU A 340 10.14 15.21 24.24
C LEU A 340 11.46 14.43 24.20
N PRO A 341 12.39 14.80 23.31
CA PRO A 341 13.74 14.28 23.34
C PRO A 341 14.50 14.71 24.62
N PRO A 342 15.45 13.90 25.12
CA PRO A 342 15.74 12.52 24.67
C PRO A 342 14.63 11.56 25.10
N PHE A 343 14.26 10.62 24.22
CA PHE A 343 13.21 9.65 24.49
C PHE A 343 13.67 8.48 25.37
N ASP A 344 12.77 7.98 26.21
CA ASP A 344 12.92 6.71 26.91
C ASP A 344 12.26 5.57 26.10
N GLU A 345 12.34 4.33 26.60
CA GLU A 345 11.77 3.17 25.91
C GLU A 345 10.25 3.27 25.65
N LYS A 346 9.52 4.04 26.45
CA LYS A 346 8.07 4.23 26.28
C LYS A 346 7.80 5.38 25.32
N THR A 347 8.43 6.54 25.52
CA THR A 347 8.17 7.75 24.73
C THR A 347 8.66 7.62 23.30
N ILE A 348 9.74 6.86 23.06
CA ILE A 348 10.21 6.55 21.70
C ILE A 348 9.17 5.78 20.89
N ARG A 349 8.25 5.06 21.56
CA ARG A 349 7.16 4.34 20.92
C ARG A 349 5.89 5.17 20.84
N SER A 350 5.54 5.88 21.91
CA SER A 350 4.29 6.62 21.96
C SER A 350 4.29 7.86 21.06
N ILE A 351 5.44 8.44 20.73
CA ILE A 351 5.57 9.63 19.86
C ILE A 351 4.95 9.44 18.46
N TYR A 352 5.02 8.23 17.90
CA TYR A 352 4.43 7.94 16.58
C TYR A 352 3.05 7.28 16.67
N HIS A 353 2.46 7.17 17.86
CA HIS A 353 1.09 6.66 17.96
C HIS A 353 0.07 7.74 17.59
N ILE A 354 -1.00 7.35 16.90
CA ILE A 354 -2.10 8.25 16.53
C ILE A 354 -2.80 8.77 17.79
N ARG A 355 -3.15 10.07 17.83
CA ARG A 355 -3.95 10.68 18.90
C ARG A 355 -5.38 10.99 18.47
N SER A 356 -6.28 11.01 19.44
CA SER A 356 -7.70 11.29 19.25
C SER A 356 -7.95 12.68 18.71
N LEU A 357 -7.12 13.67 19.07
CA LEU A 357 -7.23 15.04 18.56
C LEU A 357 -6.98 15.13 17.05
N ASP A 358 -5.96 14.43 16.55
CA ASP A 358 -5.59 14.43 15.13
C ASP A 358 -6.71 13.79 14.30
N VAL A 359 -7.24 12.66 14.78
CA VAL A 359 -8.41 12.00 14.18
C VAL A 359 -9.65 12.88 14.24
N PHE A 360 -9.89 13.53 15.39
CA PHE A 360 -11.04 14.40 15.58
C PHE A 360 -11.05 15.56 14.59
N ARG A 361 -9.89 16.20 14.37
CA ARG A 361 -9.70 17.28 13.38
C ARG A 361 -10.01 16.80 11.97
N ILE A 362 -9.45 15.67 11.54
CA ILE A 362 -9.73 15.08 10.23
C ILE A 362 -11.22 14.78 10.04
N LYS A 363 -11.92 14.29 11.08
CA LYS A 363 -13.37 14.01 11.01
C LYS A 363 -14.26 15.27 10.86
N GLN A 364 -13.71 16.48 11.00
CA GLN A 364 -14.43 17.73 10.76
C GLN A 364 -14.50 18.11 9.28
N LEU A 365 -13.66 17.51 8.44
CA LEU A 365 -13.63 17.76 7.00
C LEU A 365 -14.97 17.42 6.35
N GLN A 366 -15.33 18.18 5.33
CA GLN A 366 -16.51 17.91 4.53
C GLN A 366 -16.44 16.54 3.86
N GLN A 367 -17.50 15.76 4.06
CA GLN A 367 -17.66 14.44 3.49
C GLN A 367 -17.65 14.49 1.96
N GLY A 368 -16.88 13.58 1.35
CA GLY A 368 -16.80 13.42 -0.11
C GLY A 368 -16.03 14.55 -0.82
N LYS A 369 -15.29 15.39 -0.09
CA LYS A 369 -14.53 16.54 -0.64
C LYS A 369 -13.01 16.36 -0.60
N ILE A 370 -12.54 15.15 -0.30
CA ILE A 370 -11.11 14.78 -0.27
C ILE A 370 -10.82 13.83 -1.42
N ASP A 371 -9.80 14.15 -2.23
CA ASP A 371 -9.38 13.29 -3.33
C ASP A 371 -8.59 12.09 -2.80
N ILE A 372 -7.60 12.35 -1.94
CA ILE A 372 -6.67 11.34 -1.45
C ILE A 372 -6.58 11.43 0.08
N MET A 373 -6.72 10.30 0.76
CA MET A 373 -6.32 10.13 2.15
C MET A 373 -5.13 9.18 2.25
N ILE A 374 -4.13 9.54 3.04
CA ILE A 374 -2.93 8.73 3.29
C ILE A 374 -2.86 8.38 4.77
N SER A 375 -2.63 7.12 5.09
CA SER A 375 -2.38 6.65 6.45
C SER A 375 -1.35 5.53 6.45
N HIS A 376 -0.51 5.42 7.48
CA HIS A 376 0.48 4.35 7.49
C HIS A 376 -0.19 2.99 7.75
N ASP A 377 -0.91 2.90 8.88
CA ASP A 377 -1.79 1.78 9.20
C ASP A 377 -2.98 1.68 8.24
N TRP A 378 -3.52 0.48 8.11
CA TRP A 378 -4.75 0.25 7.34
C TRP A 378 -5.98 0.61 8.18
N PRO A 379 -7.05 1.14 7.58
CA PRO A 379 -8.36 1.17 8.22
C PRO A 379 -8.78 -0.24 8.63
N ARG A 380 -9.22 -0.41 9.88
CA ARG A 380 -9.70 -1.71 10.36
C ARG A 380 -10.87 -2.19 9.50
N GLY A 381 -10.90 -3.49 9.22
CA GLY A 381 -11.97 -4.11 8.43
C GLY A 381 -11.85 -3.91 6.91
N ILE A 382 -10.90 -3.12 6.41
CA ILE A 382 -10.74 -2.86 4.97
C ILE A 382 -10.55 -4.15 4.15
N VAL A 383 -10.02 -5.19 4.77
CA VAL A 383 -9.80 -6.51 4.16
C VAL A 383 -11.08 -7.15 3.63
N TRP A 384 -12.25 -6.80 4.17
CA TRP A 384 -13.54 -7.33 3.76
C TRP A 384 -14.08 -6.70 2.47
N TYR A 385 -13.47 -5.60 2.03
CA TYR A 385 -13.79 -4.90 0.78
C TYR A 385 -12.88 -5.32 -0.40
N GLY A 386 -12.05 -6.35 -0.21
CA GLY A 386 -11.13 -6.87 -1.22
C GLY A 386 -11.01 -8.40 -1.16
N ASP A 387 -9.96 -8.95 -1.78
CA ASP A 387 -9.73 -10.40 -1.83
C ASP A 387 -9.03 -10.90 -0.56
N THR A 388 -9.80 -11.05 0.52
CA THR A 388 -9.30 -11.54 1.82
C THR A 388 -8.68 -12.93 1.71
N GLN A 389 -9.20 -13.79 0.83
CA GLN A 389 -8.68 -15.15 0.66
C GLN A 389 -7.27 -15.13 0.09
N ARG A 390 -7.02 -14.31 -0.94
CA ARG A 390 -5.68 -14.13 -1.51
C ARG A 390 -4.72 -13.47 -0.51
N LEU A 391 -5.20 -12.53 0.29
CA LEU A 391 -4.40 -11.94 1.36
C LEU A 391 -3.95 -13.02 2.36
N LEU A 392 -4.87 -13.84 2.87
CA LEU A 392 -4.59 -14.92 3.80
C LEU A 392 -3.72 -16.03 3.20
N GLN A 393 -3.76 -16.26 1.88
CA GLN A 393 -2.83 -17.16 1.21
C GLN A 393 -1.37 -16.64 1.28
N ARG A 394 -1.16 -15.32 1.16
CA ARG A 394 0.18 -14.70 1.29
C ARG A 394 0.60 -14.49 2.74
N LYS A 395 -0.36 -14.19 3.63
CA LYS A 395 -0.14 -13.72 5.01
C LYS A 395 -1.06 -14.48 5.97
N GLN A 396 -0.80 -15.77 6.14
CA GLN A 396 -1.66 -16.68 6.92
C GLN A 396 -1.85 -16.23 8.38
N TYR A 397 -0.85 -15.56 8.96
CA TYR A 397 -0.87 -15.07 10.33
C TYR A 397 -1.84 -13.91 10.57
N PHE A 398 -2.37 -13.27 9.51
CA PHE A 398 -3.46 -12.29 9.65
C PHE A 398 -4.81 -12.92 9.95
N HIS A 399 -4.95 -14.24 9.88
CA HIS A 399 -6.23 -14.92 10.06
C HIS A 399 -6.93 -14.48 11.35
N ASP A 400 -6.28 -14.63 12.49
CA ASP A 400 -6.92 -14.38 13.78
C ASP A 400 -7.21 -12.89 13.99
N ASP A 401 -6.30 -12.00 13.58
CA ASP A 401 -6.52 -10.56 13.68
C ASP A 401 -7.67 -10.09 12.77
N ILE A 402 -7.84 -10.69 11.59
CA ILE A 402 -8.96 -10.38 10.69
C ILE A 402 -10.29 -10.85 11.30
N TYR A 403 -10.37 -12.11 11.73
CA TYR A 403 -11.62 -12.69 12.23
C TYR A 403 -12.00 -12.23 13.65
N THR A 404 -11.04 -11.70 14.41
CA THR A 404 -11.31 -11.04 15.71
C THR A 404 -11.44 -9.52 15.61
N ASN A 405 -11.44 -8.97 14.38
CA ASN A 405 -11.57 -7.55 14.10
C ASN A 405 -10.52 -6.68 14.82
N LYS A 406 -9.25 -7.09 14.74
CA LYS A 406 -8.08 -6.41 15.30
C LYS A 406 -7.08 -5.93 14.25
N LEU A 407 -7.14 -6.46 13.02
CA LEU A 407 -6.21 -6.04 11.96
C LEU A 407 -6.56 -4.62 11.49
N GLY A 408 -5.59 -3.70 11.66
CA GLY A 408 -5.72 -2.29 11.27
C GLY A 408 -6.14 -1.38 12.42
N SER A 409 -6.39 -0.12 12.08
CA SER A 409 -6.69 0.96 13.00
C SER A 409 -8.19 1.27 13.01
N GLU A 410 -8.79 1.17 14.19
CA GLU A 410 -10.19 1.53 14.43
C GLU A 410 -10.46 3.03 14.19
N PRO A 411 -9.64 3.98 14.68
CA PRO A 411 -9.84 5.38 14.34
C PRO A 411 -9.79 5.67 12.83
N LEU A 412 -8.96 4.95 12.07
CA LEU A 412 -8.88 5.10 10.62
C LEU A 412 -10.12 4.53 9.91
N GLU A 413 -10.73 3.47 10.44
CA GLU A 413 -12.04 2.99 9.97
C GLU A 413 -13.11 4.08 10.12
N GLU A 414 -13.17 4.74 11.28
CA GLU A 414 -14.11 5.83 11.51
C GLU A 414 -13.89 7.01 10.54
N VAL A 415 -12.63 7.37 10.28
CA VAL A 415 -12.28 8.42 9.32
C VAL A 415 -12.73 8.03 7.91
N LEU A 416 -12.40 6.81 7.46
CA LEU A 416 -12.77 6.30 6.13
C LEU A 416 -14.28 6.39 5.89
N LEU A 417 -15.08 5.94 6.85
CA LEU A 417 -16.54 5.96 6.75
C LEU A 417 -17.12 7.38 6.85
N ARG A 418 -16.46 8.27 7.59
CA ARG A 418 -16.91 9.65 7.81
C ARG A 418 -16.62 10.58 6.63
N ILE A 419 -15.37 10.65 6.17
CA ILE A 419 -14.93 11.64 5.17
C ILE A 419 -15.04 11.12 3.75
N GLN A 420 -15.02 9.79 3.56
CA GLN A 420 -15.28 9.13 2.27
C GLN A 420 -14.42 9.68 1.12
N PRO A 421 -13.09 9.57 1.18
CA PRO A 421 -12.21 10.11 0.15
C PRO A 421 -12.32 9.28 -1.14
N LYS A 422 -11.97 9.83 -2.31
CA LYS A 422 -11.97 9.01 -3.56
C LYS A 422 -10.93 7.90 -3.51
N TYR A 423 -9.76 8.19 -2.95
CA TYR A 423 -8.64 7.26 -2.80
C TYR A 423 -8.19 7.19 -1.35
N TRP A 424 -7.79 6.00 -0.93
CA TRP A 424 -7.13 5.78 0.35
C TRP A 424 -5.85 4.95 0.14
N PHE A 425 -4.71 5.48 0.56
CA PHE A 425 -3.41 4.81 0.42
C PHE A 425 -2.80 4.46 1.78
N SER A 426 -2.31 3.23 1.90
CA SER A 426 -1.67 2.75 3.14
C SER A 426 -0.46 1.84 2.94
N ALA A 427 0.25 1.54 4.03
CA ALA A 427 1.46 0.72 4.02
C ALA A 427 1.51 -0.23 5.22
N HIS A 428 2.63 -0.26 5.96
CA HIS A 428 2.88 -0.97 7.22
C HIS A 428 2.88 -2.51 7.16
N LEU A 429 1.85 -3.13 6.59
CA LEU A 429 1.64 -4.59 6.62
C LEU A 429 2.50 -5.37 5.61
N HIS A 430 3.32 -4.68 4.82
CA HIS A 430 4.27 -5.25 3.85
C HIS A 430 3.61 -6.29 2.93
N VAL A 431 2.51 -5.86 2.29
CA VAL A 431 1.77 -6.63 1.30
C VAL A 431 0.91 -5.70 0.45
N LYS A 432 0.96 -5.88 -0.87
CA LYS A 432 0.01 -5.22 -1.75
C LYS A 432 -1.40 -5.77 -1.56
N PHE A 433 -2.34 -4.86 -1.35
CA PHE A 433 -3.76 -5.18 -1.25
C PHE A 433 -4.60 -4.04 -1.83
N SER A 434 -5.69 -4.40 -2.49
CA SER A 434 -6.60 -3.44 -3.09
C SER A 434 -8.02 -3.78 -2.69
N ALA A 435 -8.80 -2.76 -2.36
CA ALA A 435 -10.19 -2.90 -1.97
C ALA A 435 -11.04 -1.77 -2.55
N LEU A 436 -12.34 -2.02 -2.67
CA LEU A 436 -13.31 -1.04 -3.13
C LEU A 436 -14.40 -0.90 -2.07
N VAL A 437 -14.44 0.25 -1.42
CA VAL A 437 -15.41 0.55 -0.37
C VAL A 437 -16.57 1.30 -0.99
N GLU A 438 -17.75 0.70 -0.96
CA GLU A 438 -19.00 1.36 -1.34
C GLU A 438 -19.65 1.98 -0.11
N HIS A 439 -19.78 3.30 -0.11
CA HIS A 439 -20.42 4.06 0.95
C HIS A 439 -21.93 4.09 0.78
N THR A 440 -22.65 4.41 1.85
CA THR A 440 -24.13 4.42 1.87
C THR A 440 -24.76 5.39 0.87
N ASN A 441 -24.04 6.41 0.44
CA ASN A 441 -24.45 7.37 -0.59
C ASN A 441 -24.08 6.94 -2.03
N GLY A 442 -23.53 5.74 -2.21
CA GLY A 442 -23.05 5.21 -3.49
C GLY A 442 -21.68 5.73 -3.92
N GLN A 443 -21.02 6.58 -3.12
CA GLN A 443 -19.64 6.99 -3.39
C GLN A 443 -18.71 5.79 -3.19
N LEU A 444 -17.67 5.71 -4.01
CA LEU A 444 -16.64 4.67 -3.92
C LEU A 444 -15.33 5.25 -3.41
N THR A 445 -14.72 4.58 -2.41
CA THR A 445 -13.31 4.78 -2.06
C THR A 445 -12.49 3.63 -2.61
N ARG A 446 -11.45 3.96 -3.38
CA ARG A 446 -10.46 3.01 -3.89
C ARG A 446 -9.31 2.92 -2.91
N PHE A 447 -9.21 1.79 -2.21
CA PHE A 447 -8.13 1.53 -1.28
C PHE A 447 -6.99 0.80 -1.98
N LEU A 448 -5.76 1.24 -1.74
CA LEU A 448 -4.54 0.54 -2.15
C LEU A 448 -3.52 0.59 -1.01
N ALA A 449 -3.03 -0.58 -0.63
CA ALA A 449 -1.86 -0.71 0.20
C ALA A 449 -0.70 -1.32 -0.58
N LEU A 450 0.51 -0.90 -0.26
CA LEU A 450 1.74 -1.33 -0.94
C LEU A 450 2.76 -1.92 0.05
N ASP A 451 3.71 -2.67 -0.51
CA ASP A 451 4.81 -3.29 0.23
C ASP A 451 5.94 -2.26 0.48
N LYS A 452 7.04 -2.68 1.11
CA LYS A 452 8.25 -1.88 1.29
C LYS A 452 9.23 -2.01 0.13
N CYS A 453 10.09 -1.02 -0.07
CA CYS A 453 11.12 -1.00 -1.12
C CYS A 453 12.13 -2.15 -0.99
N LEU A 454 11.80 -3.30 -1.59
CA LEU A 454 12.64 -4.49 -1.62
C LEU A 454 12.53 -5.18 -2.99
N PRO A 455 13.57 -5.92 -3.41
CA PRO A 455 13.56 -6.65 -4.68
C PRO A 455 12.35 -7.58 -4.84
N GLY A 456 11.67 -7.47 -5.98
CA GLY A 456 10.51 -8.30 -6.33
C GLY A 456 9.25 -8.04 -5.49
N ARG A 457 9.18 -6.91 -4.78
CA ARG A 457 8.01 -6.50 -4.01
C ARG A 457 7.18 -5.44 -4.72
N ASP A 458 5.90 -5.43 -4.39
CA ASP A 458 4.91 -4.51 -4.93
C ASP A 458 4.90 -3.19 -4.11
N PHE A 459 6.03 -2.46 -4.10
CA PHE A 459 6.20 -1.30 -3.21
C PHE A 459 5.80 0.05 -3.81
N LEU A 460 5.73 0.14 -5.14
CA LEU A 460 5.41 1.37 -5.85
C LEU A 460 4.37 1.11 -6.94
N GLN A 461 3.41 2.04 -7.09
CA GLN A 461 2.42 2.01 -8.16
C GLN A 461 2.11 3.42 -8.64
N VAL A 462 2.12 3.63 -9.96
CA VAL A 462 1.74 4.90 -10.59
C VAL A 462 0.26 4.87 -10.97
N LEU A 463 -0.48 5.94 -10.63
CA LEU A 463 -1.91 6.08 -10.88
C LEU A 463 -2.21 7.38 -11.62
N ASP A 464 -3.18 7.34 -12.54
CA ASP A 464 -3.79 8.53 -13.12
C ASP A 464 -4.94 9.00 -12.22
N ILE A 465 -4.81 10.17 -11.59
CA ILE A 465 -5.80 10.71 -10.65
C ILE A 465 -6.33 12.05 -11.17
N GLU A 466 -7.66 12.17 -11.19
CA GLU A 466 -8.36 13.39 -11.58
C GLU A 466 -8.80 14.19 -10.35
N PRO A 467 -8.36 15.45 -10.20
CA PRO A 467 -8.78 16.31 -9.09
C PRO A 467 -10.29 16.57 -9.14
N MET A 468 -10.93 16.64 -7.97
CA MET A 468 -12.34 17.06 -7.85
C MET A 468 -12.55 18.47 -8.40
N ASN A 469 -11.62 19.37 -8.10
CA ASN A 469 -11.67 20.77 -8.47
C ASN A 469 -10.42 21.12 -9.28
N PRO A 470 -10.41 20.84 -10.59
CA PRO A 470 -9.24 21.11 -11.42
C PRO A 470 -8.92 22.61 -11.41
N SER A 471 -7.69 22.96 -11.02
CA SER A 471 -7.19 24.32 -11.17
C SER A 471 -6.79 24.55 -12.62
N PRO A 472 -7.28 25.61 -13.30
CA PRO A 472 -6.82 25.97 -14.64
C PRO A 472 -5.36 26.45 -14.65
N SER A 473 -4.83 26.81 -13.48
CA SER A 473 -3.43 27.22 -13.27
C SER A 473 -2.65 26.02 -12.73
N SER A 474 -1.98 25.25 -13.60
CA SER A 474 -1.04 24.21 -13.19
C SER A 474 0.28 24.84 -12.77
N MET A 475 0.35 25.37 -11.55
CA MET A 475 1.61 25.95 -11.04
C MET A 475 2.54 24.90 -10.42
N ASN A 476 2.15 23.62 -10.34
CA ASN A 476 2.96 22.55 -9.70
C ASN A 476 3.46 22.96 -8.29
N ARG A 477 2.66 23.75 -7.59
CA ARG A 477 2.95 24.25 -6.24
C ARG A 477 2.10 23.52 -5.22
N LEU A 478 2.69 23.30 -4.06
CA LEU A 478 2.00 22.81 -2.88
C LEU A 478 1.40 23.98 -2.10
N LEU A 479 0.12 23.90 -1.80
CA LEU A 479 -0.63 24.94 -1.10
C LEU A 479 -1.21 24.39 0.21
N LEU A 480 -1.37 25.26 1.20
CA LEU A 480 -2.15 24.98 2.40
C LEU A 480 -3.63 24.85 2.05
N ASP A 481 -4.34 23.96 2.74
CA ASP A 481 -5.78 23.81 2.55
C ASP A 481 -6.57 24.74 3.48
N PRO A 482 -7.41 25.65 2.95
CA PRO A 482 -8.11 26.64 3.76
C PRO A 482 -9.12 26.04 4.73
N GLU A 483 -9.76 24.91 4.40
CA GLU A 483 -10.68 24.22 5.32
C GLU A 483 -9.90 23.67 6.52
N TRP A 484 -8.74 23.06 6.26
CA TRP A 484 -7.86 22.55 7.30
C TRP A 484 -7.32 23.65 8.22
N LEU A 485 -6.89 24.79 7.67
CA LEU A 485 -6.46 25.94 8.47
C LEU A 485 -7.57 26.42 9.41
N CYS A 486 -8.81 26.53 8.92
CA CYS A 486 -9.96 26.85 9.76
C CYS A 486 -10.17 25.82 10.88
N ILE A 487 -10.09 24.52 10.56
CA ILE A 487 -10.23 23.44 11.55
C ILE A 487 -9.14 23.53 12.62
N LEU A 488 -7.88 23.78 12.23
CA LEU A 488 -6.78 23.98 13.17
C LEU A 488 -7.07 25.13 14.14
N THR A 489 -7.45 26.30 13.63
CA THR A 489 -7.76 27.48 14.45
C THR A 489 -8.94 27.22 15.39
N LYS A 490 -10.03 26.64 14.89
CA LYS A 490 -11.23 26.36 15.70
C LYS A 490 -11.00 25.31 16.78
N THR A 491 -10.08 24.38 16.55
CA THR A 491 -9.78 23.27 17.48
C THR A 491 -8.51 23.48 18.29
N ASP A 492 -7.86 24.66 18.19
CA ASP A 492 -6.63 24.93 18.93
C ASP A 492 -6.84 24.76 20.44
N HIS A 493 -7.93 25.30 20.99
CA HIS A 493 -8.26 25.20 22.42
C HIS A 493 -8.40 23.76 22.95
N LEU A 494 -8.59 22.77 22.06
CA LEU A 494 -8.64 21.35 22.40
C LEU A 494 -7.25 20.68 22.46
N LEU A 495 -6.18 21.39 22.09
CA LEU A 495 -4.81 20.91 22.19
C LEU A 495 -4.49 20.51 23.63
N HIS A 496 -4.17 19.23 23.80
CA HIS A 496 -3.77 18.61 25.05
C HIS A 496 -2.39 17.97 24.88
N VAL A 497 -1.49 18.21 25.83
CA VAL A 497 -0.08 17.78 25.75
C VAL A 497 0.37 16.97 26.97
N GLN A 498 -0.57 16.38 27.71
CA GLN A 498 -0.26 15.56 28.87
C GLN A 498 -0.59 14.09 28.63
N ARG A 499 0.07 13.21 29.40
CA ARG A 499 -0.19 11.77 29.43
C ARG A 499 -1.42 11.42 30.27
N THR A 500 -2.51 12.13 30.05
CA THR A 500 -3.81 11.90 30.70
C THR A 500 -4.87 11.74 29.64
N ASN A 501 -5.84 10.87 29.89
CA ASN A 501 -6.95 10.65 28.97
C ASN A 501 -7.79 11.93 28.86
N THR A 502 -7.98 12.39 27.63
CA THR A 502 -8.80 13.54 27.28
C THR A 502 -9.96 13.08 26.41
N PHE A 503 -11.16 13.53 26.75
CA PHE A 503 -12.38 13.25 26.00
C PHE A 503 -12.73 14.47 25.16
N LEU A 504 -12.76 14.28 23.86
CA LEU A 504 -13.13 15.33 22.91
C LEU A 504 -14.66 15.42 22.77
N PRO A 505 -15.19 16.59 22.38
CA PRO A 505 -16.62 16.74 22.16
C PRO A 505 -17.15 15.74 21.13
N SER A 506 -18.43 15.35 21.28
CA SER A 506 -19.08 14.55 20.25
C SER A 506 -19.32 15.40 19.00
N ILE A 507 -18.92 14.89 17.84
CA ILE A 507 -19.16 15.54 16.54
C ILE A 507 -20.67 15.74 16.28
N SER A 508 -21.51 14.87 16.83
CA SER A 508 -22.98 15.00 16.73
C SER A 508 -23.54 16.17 17.54
N GLN A 509 -22.81 16.68 18.53
CA GLN A 509 -23.24 17.74 19.43
C GLN A 509 -22.60 19.09 19.09
N THR A 510 -21.34 19.08 18.68
CA THR A 510 -20.59 20.28 18.28
C THR A 510 -19.81 19.99 17.01
N SER A 511 -20.18 20.67 15.93
CA SER A 511 -19.43 20.64 14.68
C SER A 511 -18.41 21.76 14.65
N PHE A 512 -17.15 21.44 14.38
CA PHE A 512 -16.09 22.40 14.09
C PHE A 512 -15.87 22.56 12.58
N THR A 513 -16.85 22.14 11.75
CA THR A 513 -16.84 22.41 10.32
C THR A 513 -16.81 23.93 10.09
N PRO A 514 -15.89 24.45 9.27
CA PRO A 514 -15.76 25.88 9.02
C PRO A 514 -17.03 26.50 8.40
N ASN A 515 -17.38 27.69 8.84
CA ASN A 515 -18.40 28.55 8.24
C ASN A 515 -17.76 29.64 7.35
N ASP A 516 -18.59 30.45 6.69
CA ASP A 516 -18.10 31.49 5.77
C ASP A 516 -17.22 32.54 6.43
N ASP A 517 -17.46 32.89 7.70
CA ASP A 517 -16.66 33.86 8.44
C ASP A 517 -15.27 33.30 8.76
N ASP A 518 -15.18 32.01 9.12
CA ASP A 518 -13.91 31.31 9.33
C ASP A 518 -13.07 31.35 8.05
N TYR A 519 -13.68 31.04 6.90
CA TYR A 519 -13.00 31.09 5.59
C TYR A 519 -12.57 32.51 5.21
N ARG A 520 -13.37 33.54 5.49
CA ARG A 520 -12.98 34.93 5.21
C ARG A 520 -11.76 35.32 6.02
N LYS A 521 -11.75 35.04 7.33
CA LYS A 521 -10.61 35.32 8.19
C LYS A 521 -9.33 34.65 7.69
N VAL A 522 -9.37 33.34 7.42
CA VAL A 522 -8.20 32.59 6.92
C VAL A 522 -7.74 33.08 5.55
N LYS A 523 -8.66 33.50 4.67
CA LYS A 523 -8.28 34.12 3.38
C LYS A 523 -7.58 35.45 3.59
N ASP A 524 -8.06 36.28 4.51
CA ASP A 524 -7.45 37.57 4.81
C ASP A 524 -6.04 37.37 5.41
N ASP A 525 -5.90 36.48 6.40
CA ASP A 525 -4.64 36.15 7.07
C ASP A 525 -3.56 35.64 6.07
N PHE A 526 -3.97 34.95 5.00
CA PHE A 526 -3.07 34.37 3.98
C PHE A 526 -3.07 35.12 2.64
N SER A 527 -3.70 36.30 2.58
CA SER A 527 -3.89 37.07 1.33
C SER A 527 -4.46 36.22 0.17
N ASN A 528 -5.24 35.19 0.50
CA ASN A 528 -5.84 34.22 -0.40
C ASN A 528 -4.84 33.48 -1.33
N THR A 529 -3.55 33.44 -0.98
CA THR A 529 -2.52 32.73 -1.75
C THR A 529 -2.36 31.28 -1.30
N PHE A 530 -2.34 31.06 0.02
CA PHE A 530 -2.10 29.76 0.67
C PHE A 530 -0.80 29.07 0.22
N GLU A 531 0.13 29.82 -0.37
CA GLU A 531 1.42 29.27 -0.80
C GLU A 531 2.23 28.86 0.42
N ILE A 532 2.81 27.66 0.37
CA ILE A 532 3.76 27.23 1.39
C ILE A 532 5.11 27.81 0.98
N PRO A 533 5.73 28.71 1.78
CA PRO A 533 7.04 29.23 1.46
C PRO A 533 8.08 28.10 1.36
N GLU A 534 8.94 28.11 0.33
CA GLU A 534 10.01 27.12 0.15
C GLU A 534 11.21 27.39 1.08
N MET A 535 10.95 27.59 2.37
CA MET A 535 11.94 27.98 3.39
C MET A 535 12.54 26.77 4.10
N PHE A 536 13.11 25.82 3.37
CA PHE A 536 13.86 24.75 4.02
C PHE A 536 15.19 25.29 4.56
N GLU A 537 15.34 25.26 5.89
CA GLU A 537 16.62 25.46 6.58
C GLU A 537 16.98 24.26 7.46
N PRO A 538 18.27 23.86 7.53
CA PRO A 538 18.72 22.84 8.46
C PRO A 538 18.55 23.29 9.92
N THR A 539 17.70 22.61 10.68
CA THR A 539 17.49 22.83 12.13
C THR A 539 18.44 22.02 13.03
N GLY A 540 19.18 21.06 12.48
CA GLY A 540 20.09 20.16 13.20
C GLY A 540 21.40 19.94 12.45
N PRO A 541 22.41 19.32 13.09
CA PRO A 541 23.71 19.11 12.47
C PRO A 541 23.61 18.14 11.29
N ILE A 542 24.36 18.44 10.23
CA ILE A 542 24.47 17.61 9.03
C ILE A 542 25.43 16.44 9.31
N HIS A 543 25.05 15.23 8.89
CA HIS A 543 25.94 14.07 8.94
C HIS A 543 27.22 14.29 8.13
N VAL A 544 28.37 13.99 8.72
CA VAL A 544 29.66 13.92 8.03
C VAL A 544 30.14 12.46 8.09
N PRO A 545 30.27 11.76 6.95
CA PRO A 545 30.73 10.38 6.95
C PRO A 545 32.08 10.21 7.64
N GLY A 546 32.16 9.28 8.60
CA GLY A 546 33.38 9.01 9.37
C GLY A 546 33.63 9.97 10.53
N SER A 547 32.82 11.02 10.70
CA SER A 547 32.76 11.73 11.98
C SER A 547 31.99 10.86 12.99
N GLY A 548 32.55 10.63 14.18
CA GLY A 548 31.82 9.94 15.24
C GLY A 548 30.65 10.78 15.77
N ASN A 549 29.90 10.22 16.72
CA ASN A 549 28.78 10.92 17.36
C ASN A 549 29.20 12.30 17.90
N ILE A 550 28.60 13.34 17.32
CA ILE A 550 28.70 14.71 17.81
C ILE A 550 27.78 14.81 19.03
N PRO A 551 28.28 15.20 20.22
CA PRO A 551 27.42 15.49 21.37
C PRO A 551 26.45 16.61 21.00
N ILE A 552 25.15 16.37 21.17
CA ILE A 552 24.11 17.38 20.94
C ILE A 552 23.57 17.84 22.28
N ASP A 553 23.43 19.16 22.44
CA ASP A 553 22.81 19.77 23.61
C ASP A 553 21.29 19.48 23.62
N ILE A 554 20.75 19.14 24.79
CA ILE A 554 19.31 18.91 24.99
C ILE A 554 18.50 20.15 24.61
N GLU A 555 19.03 21.37 24.84
CA GLU A 555 18.33 22.59 24.42
C GLU A 555 18.22 22.69 22.89
N GLN A 556 19.24 22.21 22.17
CA GLN A 556 19.25 22.18 20.72
C GLN A 556 18.23 21.18 20.16
N LEU A 557 18.04 20.03 20.83
CA LEU A 557 17.02 19.03 20.47
C LEU A 557 15.57 19.52 20.68
N ARG A 558 15.39 20.58 21.46
CA ARG A 558 14.08 21.14 21.81
C ARG A 558 13.86 22.51 21.21
N LYS A 559 14.59 22.85 20.14
CA LYS A 559 14.40 24.09 19.40
C LYS A 559 13.17 23.96 18.49
N ASN A 560 12.42 25.06 18.34
CA ASN A 560 11.28 25.08 17.44
C ASN A 560 11.75 25.21 15.99
N ASN A 561 11.02 24.60 15.06
CA ASN A 561 11.22 24.81 13.63
C ASN A 561 10.62 26.16 13.21
N PRO A 562 11.33 27.00 12.45
CA PRO A 562 10.81 28.29 11.98
C PRO A 562 9.53 28.15 11.15
N GLN A 563 9.35 27.04 10.43
CA GLN A 563 8.14 26.81 9.63
C GLN A 563 6.92 26.62 10.52
N THR A 564 7.06 25.82 11.59
CA THR A 564 6.02 25.63 12.62
C THR A 564 5.71 26.96 13.31
N GLU A 565 6.74 27.71 13.71
CA GLU A 565 6.57 29.01 14.37
C GLU A 565 5.81 30.00 13.49
N LEU A 566 6.20 30.12 12.22
CA LEU A 566 5.54 31.02 11.28
C LEU A 566 4.06 30.66 11.12
N LEU A 567 3.74 29.38 10.92
CA LEU A 567 2.35 28.94 10.79
C LEU A 567 1.53 29.20 12.06
N CYS A 568 2.11 28.89 13.23
CA CYS A 568 1.48 29.15 14.53
C CYS A 568 1.17 30.64 14.72
N LEU A 569 2.10 31.51 14.35
CA LEU A 569 1.93 32.96 14.44
C LEU A 569 0.89 33.47 13.44
N MET A 570 0.91 33.02 12.19
CA MET A 570 -0.06 33.42 11.17
C MET A 570 -1.50 33.02 11.53
N LEU A 571 -1.69 31.84 12.11
CA LEU A 571 -3.02 31.36 12.50
C LEU A 571 -3.45 31.79 13.91
N GLY A 572 -2.50 32.25 14.74
CA GLY A 572 -2.73 32.48 16.17
C GLY A 572 -3.02 31.19 16.95
N ILE A 573 -2.36 30.08 16.59
CA ILE A 573 -2.49 28.77 17.25
C ILE A 573 -1.22 28.42 18.05
N ARG A 574 -1.33 27.45 18.95
CA ARG A 574 -0.24 27.09 19.88
C ARG A 574 0.69 26.04 19.26
N ASN A 575 2.00 26.19 19.43
CA ASN A 575 2.97 25.13 19.14
C ASN A 575 2.95 24.08 20.28
N PRO A 576 2.68 22.78 20.01
CA PRO A 576 2.69 21.73 21.03
C PRO A 576 3.97 21.68 21.87
N ILE A 577 5.16 21.86 21.28
CA ILE A 577 6.44 21.85 22.00
C ILE A 577 6.48 22.98 23.02
N ASP A 578 6.04 24.18 22.65
CA ASP A 578 6.00 25.33 23.55
C ASP A 578 5.01 25.13 24.69
N VAL A 579 3.87 24.49 24.43
CA VAL A 579 2.90 24.17 25.49
C VAL A 579 3.50 23.17 26.47
N ILE A 580 4.23 22.14 26.00
CA ILE A 580 4.90 21.18 26.90
C ILE A 580 5.98 21.88 27.74
N LEU A 581 6.76 22.76 27.12
CA LEU A 581 7.88 23.46 27.75
C LEU A 581 7.46 24.73 28.52
N ASN A 582 6.18 25.07 28.54
CA ASN A 582 5.63 26.32 29.09
C ASN A 582 6.31 27.59 28.53
N ARG A 583 6.66 27.58 27.24
CA ARG A 583 7.22 28.76 26.55
C ARG A 583 6.10 29.69 26.10
N LYS A 584 6.35 31.00 26.14
CA LYS A 584 5.45 32.00 25.54
C LYS A 584 5.77 32.13 24.05
N LEU A 585 4.74 32.31 23.23
CA LEU A 585 4.90 32.72 21.82
C LEU A 585 5.83 33.95 21.76
N GLN A 586 6.99 33.79 21.13
CA GLN A 586 7.95 34.87 20.94
C GLN A 586 7.67 35.54 19.59
N PRO A 587 7.73 36.88 19.48
CA PRO A 587 7.72 37.54 18.18
C PRO A 587 8.95 37.13 17.37
N ILE A 588 8.78 36.89 16.06
CA ILE A 588 9.89 36.56 15.16
C ILE A 588 10.86 37.74 15.15
N GLN A 589 12.09 37.51 15.62
CA GLN A 589 13.20 38.40 15.36
C GLN A 589 13.72 38.10 13.95
N PHE A 590 13.39 38.95 12.98
CA PHE A 590 14.11 38.95 11.71
C PHE A 590 15.49 39.55 11.98
N ASP A 591 16.52 38.71 12.02
CA ASP A 591 17.91 39.18 12.02
C ASP A 591 18.18 39.92 10.71
N GLN A 592 18.17 41.26 10.77
CA GLN A 592 18.66 42.11 9.70
C GLN A 592 20.19 42.07 9.71
N THR A 593 20.78 40.97 9.23
CA THR A 593 22.23 40.92 8.98
C THR A 593 22.53 40.31 7.61
N SER A 594 22.46 41.14 6.58
CA SER A 594 23.31 41.03 5.37
C SER A 594 23.09 42.21 4.41
N SER A 595 23.59 43.37 4.80
CA SER A 595 24.03 44.40 3.85
C SER A 595 25.09 45.29 4.49
N THR A 596 26.27 44.71 4.78
CA THR A 596 27.47 45.54 4.86
C THR A 596 27.90 45.82 3.43
N ASP A 597 27.47 46.97 2.92
CA ASP A 597 28.16 47.68 1.86
C ASP A 597 29.62 47.86 2.27
N GLN A 598 30.51 47.10 1.64
CA GLN A 598 31.92 47.46 1.57
C GLN A 598 32.12 48.33 0.34
N THR A 599 31.97 49.64 0.52
CA THR A 599 32.64 50.64 -0.31
C THR A 599 33.63 51.40 0.56
N ASN A 600 34.90 51.00 0.46
CA ASN A 600 36.07 51.87 0.36
C ASN A 600 37.33 51.04 0.10
#